data_AF-A0A1V6R1K4-F1
#
_entry.id   AF-A0A1V6R1K4-F1
#
_cell.length_a   1.000
_cell.length_b   1.000
_cell.length_c   1.000
_cell.angle_alpha   90.00
_cell.angle_beta   90.00
_cell.angle_gamma   90.00
#
_symmetry.space_group_name_H-M   'P 1'
#
loop_
_entity.id
_entity.type
_entity.pdbx_description
1 polymer ?
#
loop_
_entity_poly.entity_id
_entity_poly.type
_entity_poly.pdbx_seq_one_letter_code
_entity_poly.pdbx_strand_id
1 'polypeptide(L)'
;VSADFQSIQSPGPLEIPGPRDKAVKEYGEWQVSNVTDDTLKAAFREICDMMIDNGLDLEQVYKDQDPEFFIGRGIKIGIARRFVEDIRRWVENMKKAIPTYNII
;
A
#
# COMPACT_ATOMS: atom_id res chain seq x y z
N VAL A 1 18.45 30.96 13.50
CA VAL A 1 17.16 30.35 13.13
C VAL A 1 17.39 28.87 12.91
N SER A 2 17.04 28.06 13.91
CA SER A 2 17.20 26.60 13.83
C SER A 2 16.08 26.07 12.95
N ALA A 3 16.44 25.44 11.84
CA ALA A 3 15.48 24.69 11.04
C ALA A 3 15.22 23.38 11.78
N ASP A 4 14.05 23.29 12.40
CA ASP A 4 13.50 22.02 12.85
C ASP A 4 13.26 21.17 11.59
N PHE A 5 14.27 20.40 11.19
CA PHE A 5 14.08 19.27 10.31
C PHE A 5 13.16 18.32 11.05
N GLN A 6 11.86 18.42 10.79
CA GLN A 6 10.92 17.34 11.05
C GLN A 6 11.53 16.10 10.41
N SER A 7 12.17 15.28 11.26
CA SER A 7 12.48 13.90 10.94
C SER A 7 11.18 13.34 10.41
N ILE A 8 11.10 13.09 9.11
CA ILE A 8 10.07 12.23 8.53
C ILE A 8 10.31 10.90 9.21
N GLN A 9 9.62 10.67 10.33
CA GLN A 9 9.73 9.43 11.05
C GLN A 9 9.27 8.39 10.05
N SER A 10 10.21 7.54 9.59
CA SER A 10 9.86 6.34 8.86
C SER A 10 8.70 5.72 9.62
N PRO A 11 7.57 5.46 8.96
CA PRO A 11 6.48 4.80 9.63
C PRO A 11 7.03 3.55 10.31
N GLY A 12 6.71 3.36 11.60
CA GLY A 12 7.14 2.16 12.32
C GLY A 12 6.72 0.88 11.57
N PRO A 13 7.38 -0.26 11.84
CA PRO A 13 7.13 -1.51 11.11
C PRO A 13 5.63 -1.82 11.03
N LEU A 14 5.16 -2.19 9.84
CA LEU A 14 3.77 -2.57 9.60
C LEU A 14 3.72 -4.07 9.38
N GLU A 15 3.33 -4.82 10.41
CA GLU A 15 3.07 -6.25 10.29
C GLU A 15 1.81 -6.48 9.46
N ILE A 16 1.98 -7.11 8.30
CA ILE A 16 0.90 -7.53 7.40
C ILE A 16 0.77 -9.06 7.51
N PRO A 17 -0.36 -9.57 8.02
CA PRO A 17 -0.52 -11.01 8.20
C PRO A 17 -0.71 -11.74 6.87
N GLY A 18 -0.25 -13.00 6.83
CA GLY A 18 -0.47 -13.91 5.71
C GLY A 18 0.58 -13.82 4.59
N PRO A 19 0.37 -14.57 3.48
CA PRO A 19 1.29 -14.57 2.34
C PRO A 19 1.38 -13.19 1.66
N ARG A 20 2.61 -12.79 1.29
CA ARG A 20 2.90 -11.44 0.76
C ARG A 20 2.22 -11.15 -0.58
N ASP A 21 2.28 -12.10 -1.50
CA ASP A 21 1.64 -12.01 -2.81
C ASP A 21 0.11 -11.94 -2.69
N LYS A 22 -0.46 -12.67 -1.73
CA LYS A 22 -1.89 -12.62 -1.42
C LYS A 22 -2.27 -11.26 -0.83
N ALA A 23 -1.47 -10.71 0.08
CA ALA A 23 -1.70 -9.39 0.65
C ALA A 23 -1.70 -8.29 -0.42
N VAL A 24 -0.78 -8.34 -1.39
CA VAL A 24 -0.77 -7.40 -2.54
C VAL A 24 -2.09 -7.46 -3.32
N LYS A 25 -2.61 -8.66 -3.59
CA LYS A 25 -3.89 -8.83 -4.31
C LYS A 25 -5.08 -8.30 -3.51
N GLU A 26 -5.17 -8.64 -2.23
CA GLU A 26 -6.26 -8.18 -1.36
C GLU A 26 -6.26 -6.66 -1.18
N TYR A 27 -5.07 -6.07 -1.05
CA TYR A 27 -4.91 -4.62 -1.03
C TYR A 27 -5.32 -3.96 -2.36
N GLY A 28 -4.93 -4.56 -3.49
CA GLY A 28 -5.34 -4.11 -4.81
C GLY A 28 -6.85 -4.07 -4.99
N GLU A 29 -7.54 -5.15 -4.59
CA GLU A 29 -9.00 -5.21 -4.63
C GLU A 29 -9.64 -4.17 -3.69
N TRP A 30 -9.05 -3.93 -2.53
CA TRP A 30 -9.48 -2.84 -1.65
C TRP A 30 -9.32 -1.48 -2.34
N GLN A 31 -8.18 -1.18 -2.99
CA GLN A 31 -8.00 0.07 -3.73
C GLN A 31 -9.02 0.23 -4.87
N VAL A 32 -9.26 -0.84 -5.64
CA VAL A 32 -10.28 -0.88 -6.69
C VAL A 32 -11.68 -0.57 -6.15
N SER A 33 -12.02 -1.06 -4.95
CA SER A 33 -13.32 -0.77 -4.31
C SER A 33 -13.50 0.69 -3.88
N ASN A 34 -12.40 1.46 -3.74
CA ASN A 34 -12.43 2.87 -3.34
C ASN A 34 -12.59 3.83 -4.52
N VAL A 35 -12.68 3.32 -5.75
CA VAL A 35 -12.83 4.13 -6.97
C VAL A 35 -13.95 3.60 -7.87
N THR A 36 -14.63 4.51 -8.57
CA THR A 36 -15.69 4.16 -9.53
C THR A 36 -15.21 4.17 -10.97
N ASP A 37 -14.21 4.98 -11.29
CA ASP A 37 -13.63 5.11 -12.64
C ASP A 37 -12.80 3.87 -13.02
N ASP A 38 -13.10 3.28 -14.17
CA ASP A 38 -12.47 2.03 -14.60
C ASP A 38 -11.01 2.21 -15.03
N THR A 39 -10.60 3.40 -15.46
CA THR A 39 -9.20 3.71 -15.75
C THR A 39 -8.38 3.72 -14.46
N LEU A 40 -8.91 4.30 -13.39
CA LEU A 40 -8.25 4.28 -12.08
C LEU A 40 -8.17 2.87 -11.50
N LYS A 41 -9.23 2.06 -11.64
CA LYS A 41 -9.21 0.64 -11.24
C LYS A 41 -8.14 -0.14 -11.98
N ALA A 42 -8.04 0.06 -13.30
CA ALA A 42 -7.01 -0.60 -14.12
C ALA A 42 -5.60 -0.23 -13.65
N ALA A 43 -5.35 1.04 -13.35
CA ALA A 43 -4.05 1.49 -12.86
C ALA A 43 -3.67 0.85 -11.51
N PHE A 44 -4.61 0.67 -10.58
CA PHE A 44 -4.32 -0.03 -9.32
C PHE A 44 -3.99 -1.51 -9.53
N ARG A 45 -4.69 -2.19 -10.44
CA ARG A 45 -4.38 -3.58 -10.80
C ARG A 45 -3.01 -3.70 -11.44
N GLU A 46 -2.67 -2.78 -12.34
CA GLU A 46 -1.35 -2.72 -12.98
C GLU A 46 -0.21 -2.54 -11.97
N ILE A 47 -0.39 -1.70 -10.94
CA ILE A 47 0.58 -1.58 -9.84
C ILE A 47 0.76 -2.92 -9.12
N CYS A 48 -0.33 -3.62 -8.80
CA CYS A 48 -0.26 -4.92 -8.12
C CYS A 48 0.46 -5.98 -8.97
N ASP A 49 0.15 -6.05 -10.26
CA ASP A 49 0.84 -6.96 -11.20
C ASP A 49 2.34 -6.63 -11.26
N MET A 50 2.68 -5.34 -11.38
CA MET A 50 4.07 -4.89 -11.39
C MET A 50 4.81 -5.24 -10.09
N MET A 51 4.15 -5.12 -8.93
CA MET A 51 4.75 -5.52 -7.66
C MET A 51 5.05 -7.01 -7.63
N ILE A 52 4.09 -7.86 -8.02
CA ILE A 52 4.26 -9.31 -8.05
C ILE A 52 5.39 -9.71 -9.01
N ASP A 53 5.41 -9.13 -10.22
CA ASP A 53 6.43 -9.41 -11.24
C ASP A 53 7.85 -9.01 -10.80
N ASN A 54 7.98 -7.98 -9.97
CA ASN A 54 9.27 -7.52 -9.43
C ASN A 54 9.57 -8.09 -8.03
N GLY A 55 8.72 -8.97 -7.49
CA GLY A 55 8.90 -9.55 -6.16
C GLY A 55 8.80 -8.54 -5.01
N LEU A 56 8.11 -7.41 -5.22
CA LEU A 56 7.86 -6.39 -4.20
C LEU A 56 6.65 -6.76 -3.35
N ASP A 57 6.78 -6.56 -2.03
CA ASP A 57 5.68 -6.71 -1.08
C ASP A 57 5.23 -5.37 -0.48
N LEU A 58 4.07 -5.36 0.18
CA LEU A 58 3.49 -4.15 0.78
C LEU A 58 4.33 -3.61 1.93
N GLU A 59 5.08 -4.46 2.65
CA GLU A 59 5.92 -4.02 3.77
C GLU A 59 7.13 -3.24 3.26
N GLN A 60 7.74 -3.67 2.15
CA GLN A 60 8.82 -2.96 1.46
C GLN A 60 8.35 -1.60 0.93
N VAL A 61 7.25 -1.59 0.17
CA VAL A 61 6.69 -0.34 -0.39
C VAL A 61 6.31 0.64 0.72
N TYR A 62 5.71 0.13 1.79
CA TYR A 62 5.36 0.95 2.94
C TYR A 62 6.59 1.46 3.70
N LYS A 63 7.66 0.68 3.82
CA LYS A 63 8.90 1.11 4.45
C LYS A 63 9.56 2.25 3.68
N ASP A 64 9.61 2.12 2.35
CA ASP A 64 10.33 3.08 1.51
C ASP A 64 9.53 4.38 1.34
N GLN A 65 8.19 4.34 1.45
CA GLN A 65 7.30 5.48 1.24
C GLN A 65 7.56 6.23 -0.07
N ASP A 66 8.09 5.53 -1.08
CA ASP A 66 8.56 6.14 -2.33
C ASP A 66 7.66 5.74 -3.51
N PRO A 67 6.85 6.68 -4.06
CA PRO A 67 6.02 6.40 -5.23
C PRO A 67 6.81 6.47 -6.55
N GLU A 68 8.06 6.94 -6.57
CA GLU A 68 8.80 7.24 -7.80
C GLU A 68 9.07 6.00 -8.65
N PHE A 69 9.20 4.82 -8.04
CA PHE A 69 9.31 3.56 -8.78
C PHE A 69 8.12 3.37 -9.74
N PHE A 70 6.89 3.59 -9.26
CA PHE A 70 5.68 3.41 -10.08
C PHE A 70 5.53 4.53 -11.10
N ILE A 71 5.86 5.76 -10.72
CA ILE A 71 5.82 6.93 -11.61
C ILE A 71 6.79 6.73 -12.79
N GLY A 72 8.01 6.27 -12.52
CA GLY A 72 9.01 5.94 -13.54
C GLY A 72 8.58 4.84 -14.50
N ARG A 73 7.58 4.03 -14.13
CA ARG A 73 6.98 2.99 -14.97
C ARG A 73 5.71 3.44 -15.70
N GLY A 74 5.34 4.72 -15.61
CA GLY A 74 4.21 5.30 -16.35
C GLY A 74 2.90 5.42 -15.56
N ILE A 75 2.90 5.02 -14.27
CA ILE A 75 1.73 5.22 -13.41
C ILE A 75 1.54 6.71 -13.12
N LYS A 76 0.29 7.18 -13.21
CA LYS A 76 -0.04 8.58 -12.89
C LYS A 76 0.32 8.91 -11.44
N ILE A 77 0.97 10.05 -11.23
CA ILE A 77 1.49 10.52 -9.94
C ILE A 77 0.46 10.44 -8.78
N GLY A 78 -0.79 10.80 -9.03
CA GLY A 78 -1.84 10.75 -8.00
C GLY A 78 -2.17 9.33 -7.55
N ILE A 79 -2.12 8.36 -8.46
CA ILE A 79 -2.38 6.94 -8.17
C ILE A 79 -1.21 6.33 -7.42
N ALA A 80 0.02 6.57 -7.90
CA ALA A 80 1.22 6.08 -7.24
C ALA A 80 1.31 6.56 -5.78
N ARG A 81 1.08 7.86 -5.53
CA ARG A 81 1.04 8.43 -4.18
C ARG A 81 -0.04 7.80 -3.31
N ARG A 82 -1.28 7.72 -3.81
CA ARG A 82 -2.40 7.16 -3.05
C ARG A 82 -2.17 5.69 -2.71
N PHE A 83 -1.59 4.92 -3.63
CA PHE A 83 -1.24 3.53 -3.40
C PHE A 83 -0.23 3.37 -2.25
N VAL A 84 0.83 4.18 -2.21
CA VAL A 84 1.81 4.10 -1.11
C VAL A 84 1.21 4.55 0.23
N GLU A 85 0.46 5.65 0.22
CA GLU A 85 -0.11 6.27 1.42
C GLU A 85 -1.15 5.39 2.13
N ASP A 86 -1.97 4.65 1.37
CA ASP A 86 -3.13 3.94 1.92
C ASP A 86 -2.80 2.58 2.53
N ILE A 87 -1.57 2.05 2.38
CA ILE A 87 -1.20 0.72 2.88
C ILE A 87 -1.49 0.61 4.38
N ARG A 88 -1.07 1.60 5.19
CA ARG A 88 -1.35 1.61 6.63
C ARG A 88 -2.84 1.58 6.92
N ARG A 89 -3.62 2.40 6.23
CA ARG A 89 -5.06 2.51 6.42
C ARG A 89 -5.76 1.18 6.13
N TRP A 90 -5.35 0.49 5.08
CA TRP A 90 -5.88 -0.84 4.77
C TRP A 90 -5.57 -1.85 5.89
N VAL A 91 -4.32 -1.92 6.37
CA VAL A 91 -3.94 -2.83 7.45
C VAL A 91 -4.70 -2.53 8.74
N GLU A 92 -4.88 -1.26 9.09
CA GLU A 92 -5.67 -0.85 10.25
C GLU A 92 -7.14 -1.26 10.11
N ASN A 93 -7.71 -1.24 8.89
CA ASN A 93 -9.07 -1.69 8.64
C ASN A 93 -9.20 -3.22 8.76
N MET A 94 -8.22 -3.99 8.27
CA MET A 94 -8.19 -5.44 8.46
C MET A 94 -8.17 -5.82 9.94
N LYS A 95 -7.34 -5.14 10.74
CA LYS A 95 -7.22 -5.40 12.18
C LYS A 95 -8.51 -5.12 12.95
N LYS A 96 -9.30 -4.12 12.52
CA LYS A 96 -10.63 -3.84 13.09
C LYS A 96 -11.69 -4.85 12.66
N ALA A 97 -11.56 -5.41 11.45
CA ALA A 97 -12.52 -6.37 10.90
C ALA A 97 -12.35 -7.79 11.44
N ILE A 98 -11.16 -8.14 11.96
CA ILE A 98 -10.92 -9.41 12.67
C ILE A 98 -11.45 -9.26 14.10
N PRO A 99 -12.60 -9.85 14.48
CA PRO A 99 -12.98 -9.93 15.88
C PRO A 99 -11.93 -10.82 16.55
N THR A 100 -11.36 -10.37 17.67
CA THR A 100 -10.45 -11.17 18.50
C THR A 100 -11.14 -12.44 18.99
N TYR A 101 -11.19 -13.49 18.16
CA TYR A 101 -11.42 -14.86 18.58
C TYR A 101 -10.07 -15.46 18.93
N ASN A 102 -9.57 -15.14 20.11
CA ASN A 102 -8.58 -15.93 20.84
C ASN A 102 -8.79 -15.68 22.32
N ILE A 103 -9.82 -16.31 22.87
CA ILE A 103 -9.83 -16.74 24.27
C ILE A 103 -10.04 -18.25 24.20
N ILE A 104 -8.95 -18.99 24.36
CA ILE A 104 -8.95 -20.37 24.83
C ILE A 104 -8.02 -20.41 26.03
#